data_AF-A0ABD3CGN2-F1
#
_entry.id   AF-A0ABD3CGN2-F1
#
_cell.length_a   1.000
_cell.length_b   1.000
_cell.length_c   1.000
_cell.angle_alpha   90.00
_cell.angle_beta   90.00
_cell.angle_gamma   90.00
#
_symmetry.space_group_name_H-M   'P 1'
#
loop_
_entity.id
_entity.type
_entity.pdbx_description
1 polymer ?
#
loop_
_entity_poly.entity_id
_entity_poly.type
_entity_poly.pdbx_seq_one_letter_code
_entity_poly.pdbx_strand_id
1 'polypeptide(L)'
;MSEKHPGSGPSKHFGGSKSSISYAKDIEKTEGRPAYAHEVFYKLHRKPDGSFSDPHSSQIDALYQSRLNEVTASNTPPEDIDRDAIYYDVAKTKKGRVFGTGLLGTALASKCSSSTDGPSSSQNARWREELLVEMNTQMAEKVEEAVRSIQQRVEAEMRERMEADIRARMEAEMSAKMEAEMRTRMDAEMEKMRELVRQLAHHPPPP
;
A
#
# COMPACT_ATOMS: atom_id res chain seq x y z
N MET A 1 -22.93 5.57 -12.72
CA MET A 1 -22.12 4.83 -13.71
C MET A 1 -20.67 5.18 -13.42
N SER A 2 -19.93 4.26 -12.78
CA SER A 2 -18.55 4.52 -12.36
C SER A 2 -17.60 4.18 -13.50
N GLU A 3 -17.10 5.20 -14.18
CA GLU A 3 -16.00 5.08 -15.12
C GLU A 3 -14.73 4.74 -14.33
N LYS A 4 -14.24 3.51 -14.51
CA LYS A 4 -12.94 3.07 -13.99
C LYS A 4 -11.87 3.67 -14.88
N HIS A 5 -11.11 4.65 -14.37
CA HIS A 5 -9.90 5.12 -15.02
C HIS A 5 -8.90 3.97 -15.18
N PRO A 6 -8.27 3.78 -16.35
CA PRO A 6 -7.18 2.84 -16.53
C PRO A 6 -5.95 3.37 -15.81
N GLY A 7 -5.80 2.95 -14.55
CA GLY A 7 -4.55 3.11 -13.83
C GLY A 7 -3.46 2.22 -14.42
N SER A 8 -2.24 2.72 -14.33
CA SER A 8 -0.96 2.01 -14.46
C SER A 8 -0.30 2.07 -15.84
N GLY A 9 0.95 2.58 -15.84
CA GLY A 9 1.79 2.82 -17.02
C GLY A 9 2.25 1.56 -17.76
N PRO A 10 3.25 1.66 -18.64
CA PRO A 10 3.50 0.69 -19.73
C PRO A 10 4.00 -0.71 -19.34
N SER A 11 4.04 -1.07 -18.04
CA SER A 11 4.48 -2.41 -17.58
C SER A 11 3.41 -3.02 -16.68
N LYS A 12 2.80 -4.14 -17.12
CA LYS A 12 1.84 -4.93 -16.34
C LYS A 12 2.54 -6.19 -15.79
N HIS A 13 2.66 -6.30 -14.48
CA HIS A 13 3.26 -7.48 -13.82
C HIS A 13 2.20 -8.53 -13.46
N PHE A 14 2.50 -9.82 -13.61
CA PHE A 14 1.60 -10.94 -13.27
C PHE A 14 2.04 -11.74 -12.02
N GLY A 15 3.15 -11.37 -11.39
CA GLY A 15 3.67 -12.04 -10.18
C GLY A 15 2.80 -11.93 -8.91
N GLY A 16 1.60 -11.34 -8.99
CA GLY A 16 0.74 -11.09 -7.84
C GLY A 16 1.46 -10.24 -6.77
N SER A 17 1.30 -10.59 -5.49
CA SER A 17 1.98 -9.94 -4.36
C SER A 17 3.45 -10.41 -4.17
N LYS A 18 3.97 -11.30 -5.02
CA LYS A 18 5.37 -11.75 -4.91
C LYS A 18 6.31 -10.73 -5.54
N SER A 19 7.30 -10.31 -4.77
CA SER A 19 8.36 -9.43 -5.24
C SER A 19 9.40 -10.16 -6.09
N SER A 20 10.17 -9.43 -6.90
CA SER A 20 11.32 -9.97 -7.65
C SER A 20 12.30 -10.74 -6.76
N ILE A 21 12.48 -10.29 -5.51
CA ILE A 21 13.37 -10.91 -4.52
C ILE A 21 12.80 -12.26 -4.05
N SER A 22 11.48 -12.35 -3.84
CA SER A 22 10.84 -13.63 -3.50
C SER A 22 11.05 -14.66 -4.61
N TYR A 23 10.92 -14.24 -5.87
CA TYR A 23 11.21 -15.12 -7.02
C TYR A 23 12.68 -15.53 -7.07
N ALA A 24 13.61 -14.60 -6.82
CA ALA A 24 15.03 -14.93 -6.76
C ALA A 24 15.34 -15.97 -5.66
N LYS A 25 14.75 -15.84 -4.47
CA LYS A 25 14.89 -16.83 -3.39
C LYS A 25 14.27 -18.17 -3.73
N ASP A 26 13.10 -18.17 -4.37
CA ASP A 26 12.44 -19.40 -4.82
C ASP A 26 13.33 -20.14 -5.85
N ILE A 27 13.91 -19.42 -6.82
CA ILE A 27 14.83 -19.97 -7.82
C ILE A 27 16.11 -20.48 -7.15
N GLU A 28 16.69 -19.74 -6.22
CA GLU A 28 17.88 -20.19 -5.47
C GLU A 28 17.66 -21.49 -4.72
N LYS A 29 16.48 -21.62 -4.11
CA LYS A 29 16.10 -22.83 -3.40
C LYS A 29 15.91 -24.02 -4.34
N THR A 30 15.35 -23.80 -5.53
CA THR A 30 15.09 -24.89 -6.50
C THR A 30 16.33 -25.29 -7.28
N GLU A 31 17.15 -24.32 -7.68
CA GLU A 31 18.30 -24.52 -8.57
C GLU A 31 19.62 -24.70 -7.81
N GLY A 32 19.67 -24.41 -6.50
CA GLY A 32 20.88 -24.53 -5.69
C GLY A 32 21.98 -23.51 -6.06
N ARG A 33 21.64 -22.46 -6.82
CA ARG A 33 22.54 -21.39 -7.27
C ARG A 33 21.83 -20.04 -7.24
N PRO A 34 22.56 -18.91 -7.21
CA PRO A 34 21.98 -17.59 -7.41
C PRO A 34 21.09 -17.53 -8.66
N ALA A 35 19.93 -16.86 -8.52
CA ALA A 35 19.01 -16.62 -9.62
C ALA A 35 19.59 -15.58 -10.57
N TYR A 36 19.52 -15.84 -11.88
CA TYR A 36 19.89 -14.83 -12.88
C TYR A 36 18.77 -13.81 -13.05
N ALA A 37 19.15 -12.58 -13.41
CA ALA A 37 18.19 -11.49 -13.59
C ALA A 37 17.09 -11.80 -14.63
N HIS A 38 17.46 -12.47 -15.74
CA HIS A 38 16.52 -12.91 -16.76
C HIS A 38 15.48 -13.91 -16.23
N GLU A 39 15.86 -14.82 -15.33
CA GLU A 39 14.94 -15.83 -14.78
C GLU A 39 13.86 -15.18 -13.91
N VAL A 40 14.27 -14.20 -13.09
CA VAL A 40 13.35 -13.40 -12.26
C VAL A 40 12.43 -12.58 -13.15
N PHE A 41 12.97 -11.93 -14.18
CA PHE A 41 12.19 -11.21 -15.19
C PHE A 41 11.16 -12.11 -15.87
N TYR A 42 11.58 -13.29 -16.31
CA TYR A 42 10.73 -14.26 -17.00
C TYR A 42 9.55 -14.70 -16.13
N LYS A 43 9.78 -14.94 -14.83
CA LYS A 43 8.71 -15.27 -13.87
C LYS A 43 7.74 -14.12 -13.61
N LEU A 44 8.20 -12.88 -13.65
CA LEU A 44 7.39 -11.69 -13.34
C LEU A 44 6.54 -11.21 -14.53
N HIS A 45 7.05 -11.39 -15.75
CA HIS A 45 6.50 -10.78 -16.97
C HIS A 45 5.84 -11.77 -17.94
N ARG A 46 5.90 -13.08 -17.65
CA ARG A 46 5.09 -14.06 -18.37
C ARG A 46 3.83 -14.42 -17.59
N LYS A 47 2.78 -14.64 -18.35
CA LYS A 47 1.54 -15.26 -17.90
C LYS A 47 1.73 -16.78 -17.72
N PRO A 48 0.79 -17.46 -17.04
CA PRO A 48 0.82 -18.92 -16.90
C PRO A 48 0.81 -19.69 -18.23
N ASP A 49 0.20 -19.13 -19.28
CA ASP A 49 0.19 -19.68 -20.64
C ASP A 49 1.54 -19.53 -21.37
N GLY A 50 2.50 -18.82 -20.76
CA GLY A 50 3.79 -18.54 -21.33
C GLY A 50 3.83 -17.34 -22.28
N SER A 51 2.76 -16.58 -22.48
CA SER A 51 2.87 -15.34 -23.24
C SER A 51 3.44 -14.21 -22.36
N PHE A 52 4.16 -13.26 -22.96
CA PHE A 52 4.51 -12.02 -22.27
C PHE A 52 3.28 -11.13 -22.06
N SER A 53 3.33 -10.31 -21.00
CA SER A 53 2.31 -9.33 -20.66
C SER A 53 2.25 -8.13 -21.61
N ASP A 54 3.38 -7.80 -22.22
CA ASP A 54 3.55 -6.61 -23.04
C ASP A 54 4.60 -6.84 -24.15
N PRO A 55 4.50 -6.10 -25.27
CA PRO A 55 5.41 -6.26 -26.41
C PRO A 55 6.87 -5.96 -26.07
N HIS A 56 7.13 -5.06 -25.10
CA HIS A 56 8.49 -4.68 -24.74
C HIS A 56 9.21 -5.82 -24.02
N SER A 57 8.52 -6.49 -23.09
CA SER A 57 9.03 -7.67 -22.41
C SER A 57 9.35 -8.81 -23.38
N SER A 58 8.48 -9.03 -24.38
CA SER A 58 8.73 -10.01 -25.43
C SER A 58 9.96 -9.67 -26.27
N GLN A 59 10.18 -8.39 -26.56
CA GLN A 59 11.36 -7.93 -27.30
C GLN A 59 12.65 -8.13 -26.51
N ILE A 60 12.64 -7.82 -25.21
CA ILE A 60 13.79 -8.02 -24.32
C ILE A 60 14.17 -9.50 -24.26
N ASP A 61 13.18 -10.39 -24.09
CA ASP A 61 13.43 -11.84 -24.08
C ASP A 61 14.01 -12.33 -25.40
N ALA A 62 13.47 -11.88 -26.54
CA ALA A 62 14.00 -12.26 -27.86
C ALA A 62 15.46 -11.81 -28.05
N LEU A 63 15.80 -10.58 -27.64
CA LEU A 63 17.16 -10.07 -27.72
C LEU A 63 18.11 -10.84 -26.77
N TYR A 64 17.66 -11.14 -25.56
CA TYR A 64 18.41 -11.94 -24.59
C TYR A 64 18.76 -13.32 -25.16
N GLN A 65 17.77 -14.03 -25.70
CA GLN A 65 17.97 -15.36 -26.29
C GLN A 65 18.91 -15.30 -27.50
N SER A 66 18.78 -14.29 -28.37
CA SER A 66 19.69 -14.09 -29.50
C SER A 66 21.13 -13.93 -29.03
N ARG A 67 21.35 -13.08 -28.02
CA ARG A 67 22.69 -12.79 -27.50
C ARG A 67 23.29 -14.00 -26.78
N LEU A 68 22.48 -14.74 -26.04
CA LEU A 68 22.89 -15.98 -25.39
C LEU A 68 23.32 -17.03 -26.42
N ASN A 69 22.59 -17.16 -27.52
CA ASN A 69 22.93 -18.07 -28.61
C ASN A 69 24.23 -17.66 -29.32
N GLU A 70 24.46 -16.36 -29.53
CA GLU A 70 25.71 -15.84 -30.10
C GLU A 70 26.92 -16.21 -29.24
N VAL A 71 26.85 -15.99 -27.92
CA VAL A 71 27.95 -16.29 -26.98
C VAL A 71 28.16 -17.80 -26.84
N THR A 72 27.08 -18.59 -26.89
CA THR A 72 27.19 -20.05 -26.86
C THR A 72 27.82 -20.57 -28.15
N ALA A 73 27.48 -19.97 -29.30
CA ALA A 73 28.05 -20.32 -30.60
C ALA A 73 29.55 -19.94 -30.73
N SER A 74 30.05 -19.00 -29.92
CA SER A 74 31.49 -18.70 -29.86
C SER A 74 32.32 -19.72 -29.06
N ASN A 75 31.78 -20.90 -28.76
CA ASN A 75 32.39 -21.96 -27.95
C ASN A 75 32.82 -21.51 -26.54
N THR A 76 32.18 -20.47 -26.00
CA THR A 76 32.38 -20.08 -24.60
C THR A 76 31.77 -21.16 -23.70
N PRO A 77 32.52 -21.72 -22.74
CA PRO A 77 31.98 -22.68 -21.78
C PRO A 77 30.74 -22.11 -21.07
N PRO A 78 29.67 -22.89 -20.86
CA PRO A 78 28.42 -22.38 -20.26
C PRO A 78 28.59 -21.74 -18.88
N GLU A 79 29.66 -22.10 -18.17
CA GLU A 79 30.05 -21.58 -16.86
C GLU A 79 30.71 -20.19 -16.90
N ASP A 80 31.30 -19.82 -18.04
CA ASP A 80 31.93 -18.51 -18.26
C ASP A 80 30.96 -17.47 -18.83
N ILE A 81 29.73 -17.89 -19.15
CA ILE A 81 28.71 -16.99 -19.70
C ILE A 81 28.11 -16.15 -18.57
N ASP A 82 28.47 -14.85 -18.53
CA ASP A 82 27.81 -13.89 -17.65
C ASP A 82 26.41 -13.53 -18.17
N ARG A 83 25.44 -14.36 -17.78
CA ARG A 83 24.03 -14.21 -18.14
C ARG A 83 23.42 -12.91 -17.62
N ASP A 84 23.91 -12.39 -16.50
CA ASP A 84 23.45 -11.14 -15.90
C ASP A 84 23.91 -9.94 -16.73
N ALA A 85 25.15 -9.96 -17.22
CA ALA A 85 25.68 -8.94 -18.13
C ALA A 85 24.93 -8.95 -19.48
N ILE A 86 24.66 -10.13 -20.03
CA ILE A 86 23.85 -10.27 -21.26
C ILE A 86 22.46 -9.65 -21.05
N TYR A 87 21.82 -9.93 -19.91
CA TYR A 87 20.52 -9.36 -19.60
C TYR A 87 20.59 -7.84 -19.41
N TYR A 88 21.61 -7.34 -18.72
CA TYR A 88 21.83 -5.92 -18.51
C TYR A 88 21.93 -5.13 -19.81
N ASP A 89 22.67 -5.65 -20.80
CA ASP A 89 22.86 -5.01 -22.10
C ASP A 89 21.54 -4.87 -22.88
N VAL A 90 20.68 -5.90 -22.84
CA VAL A 90 19.43 -5.91 -23.61
C VAL A 90 18.28 -5.22 -22.87
N ALA A 91 18.28 -5.30 -21.53
CA ALA A 91 17.27 -4.70 -20.67
C ALA A 91 17.69 -3.27 -20.35
N LYS A 92 17.49 -2.37 -21.33
CA LYS A 92 17.77 -0.93 -21.26
C LYS A 92 17.59 -0.34 -19.85
N THR A 93 18.56 0.42 -19.40
CA THR A 93 18.45 1.14 -18.13
C THR A 93 17.75 2.48 -18.28
N LYS A 94 16.86 2.82 -17.35
CA LYS A 94 16.31 4.17 -17.21
C LYS A 94 16.49 4.62 -15.77
N LYS A 95 17.20 5.74 -15.57
CA LYS A 95 17.56 6.26 -14.23
C LYS A 95 18.29 5.22 -13.35
N GLY A 96 19.22 4.46 -13.93
CA GLY A 96 20.00 3.45 -13.19
C GLY A 96 19.22 2.21 -12.75
N ARG A 97 18.06 1.95 -13.36
CA ARG A 97 17.25 0.75 -13.08
C ARG A 97 17.11 -0.09 -14.33
N VAL A 98 17.45 -1.37 -14.23
CA VAL A 98 17.21 -2.36 -15.27
C VAL A 98 15.73 -2.68 -15.34
N PHE A 99 15.18 -2.75 -16.56
CA PHE A 99 13.77 -3.03 -16.77
C PHE A 99 13.36 -4.40 -16.19
N GLY A 100 12.13 -4.49 -15.67
CA GLY A 100 11.44 -5.75 -15.40
C GLY A 100 11.98 -6.64 -14.27
N THR A 101 13.02 -6.20 -13.56
CA THR A 101 13.60 -6.93 -12.42
C THR A 101 13.32 -6.27 -11.07
N GLY A 102 12.62 -5.13 -11.07
CA GLY A 102 12.30 -4.38 -9.85
C GLY A 102 13.57 -3.91 -9.13
N LEU A 103 13.62 -4.07 -7.81
CA LEU A 103 14.79 -3.68 -7.00
C LEU A 103 16.06 -4.51 -7.32
N LEU A 104 15.92 -5.73 -7.82
CA LEU A 104 17.05 -6.54 -8.29
C LEU A 104 17.77 -5.84 -9.47
N GLY A 105 17.02 -5.10 -10.28
CA GLY A 105 17.56 -4.35 -11.41
C GLY A 105 18.41 -3.15 -11.03
N THR A 106 18.23 -2.59 -9.83
CA THR A 106 19.13 -1.55 -9.29
C THR A 106 20.48 -2.17 -8.94
N ALA A 107 20.48 -3.34 -8.28
CA ALA A 107 21.71 -4.05 -7.92
C ALA A 107 22.48 -4.54 -9.16
N LEU A 108 21.76 -5.04 -10.16
CA LEU A 108 22.36 -5.43 -11.44
C LEU A 108 22.99 -4.23 -12.16
N ALA A 109 22.33 -3.07 -12.17
CA ALA A 109 22.89 -1.86 -12.77
C ALA A 109 24.17 -1.40 -12.08
N SER A 110 24.21 -1.43 -10.75
CA SER A 110 25.43 -1.15 -9.99
C SER A 110 26.56 -2.13 -10.36
N LYS A 111 26.27 -3.44 -10.37
CA LYS A 111 27.24 -4.51 -10.72
C LYS A 111 27.84 -4.33 -12.12
N CYS A 112 27.01 -4.06 -13.13
CA CYS A 112 27.46 -3.98 -14.53
C CYS A 112 28.01 -2.59 -14.91
N SER A 113 27.85 -1.57 -14.06
CA SER A 113 28.39 -0.23 -14.30
C SER A 113 29.84 -0.05 -13.85
N SER A 114 30.36 -0.91 -12.97
CA SER A 114 31.75 -0.89 -12.51
C SER A 114 32.60 -1.86 -13.34
N SER A 115 32.97 -1.44 -14.55
CA SER A 115 33.90 -2.18 -15.39
C SER A 115 35.35 -2.01 -14.90
N THR A 116 35.75 -2.77 -13.88
CA THR A 116 37.12 -3.28 -13.64
C THR A 116 37.02 -4.35 -12.54
N ASP A 117 37.31 -5.60 -12.89
CA ASP A 117 37.31 -6.80 -12.03
C ASP A 117 35.94 -7.33 -11.58
N GLY A 118 35.60 -8.53 -12.04
CA GLY A 118 34.36 -9.23 -11.72
C GLY A 118 34.22 -9.50 -10.22
N PRO A 119 33.03 -9.29 -9.62
CA PRO A 119 32.87 -9.42 -8.19
C PRO A 119 32.90 -10.89 -7.76
N SER A 120 33.71 -11.18 -6.73
CA SER A 120 33.75 -12.47 -6.03
C SER A 120 32.39 -12.81 -5.39
N SER A 121 32.10 -14.11 -5.21
CA SER A 121 30.91 -14.65 -4.51
C SER A 121 30.65 -13.97 -3.15
N SER A 122 31.71 -13.57 -2.43
CA SER A 122 31.63 -12.84 -1.16
C SER A 122 31.05 -11.42 -1.30
N GLN A 123 31.37 -10.72 -2.39
CA GLN A 123 30.83 -9.38 -2.65
C GLN A 123 29.32 -9.49 -2.93
N ASN A 124 28.89 -10.43 -3.77
CA ASN A 124 27.46 -10.67 -4.06
C ASN A 124 26.64 -10.94 -2.79
N ALA A 125 27.17 -11.67 -1.80
CA ALA A 125 26.48 -11.92 -0.54
C ALA A 125 26.29 -10.64 0.29
N ARG A 126 27.34 -9.81 0.42
CA ARG A 126 27.29 -8.55 1.18
C ARG A 126 26.31 -7.54 0.60
N TRP A 127 26.24 -7.45 -0.73
CA TRP A 127 25.30 -6.56 -1.42
C TRP A 127 23.83 -6.97 -1.23
N ARG A 128 23.56 -8.27 -1.09
CA ARG A 128 22.20 -8.77 -0.80
C ARG A 128 21.77 -8.47 0.63
N GLU A 129 22.71 -8.51 1.58
CA GLU A 129 22.47 -8.14 2.98
C GLU A 129 22.12 -6.65 3.09
N GLU A 130 22.86 -5.77 2.42
CA GLU A 130 22.62 -4.32 2.41
C GLU A 130 21.25 -3.97 1.82
N LEU A 131 20.84 -4.67 0.76
CA LEU A 131 19.50 -4.51 0.17
C LEU A 131 18.38 -4.97 1.12
N LEU A 132 18.60 -6.03 1.91
CA LEU A 132 17.65 -6.49 2.93
C LEU A 132 17.51 -5.46 4.05
N VAL A 133 18.62 -4.85 4.47
CA VAL A 133 18.62 -3.77 5.47
C VAL A 133 17.83 -2.57 4.95
N GLU A 134 18.12 -2.08 3.75
CA GLU A 134 17.41 -0.96 3.14
C GLU A 134 15.89 -1.23 3.00
N MET A 135 15.52 -2.44 2.59
CA MET A 135 14.12 -2.85 2.53
C MET A 135 13.46 -2.86 3.91
N ASN A 136 14.16 -3.36 4.93
CA ASN A 136 13.64 -3.41 6.28
C ASN A 136 13.46 -2.01 6.85
N THR A 137 14.39 -1.09 6.55
CA THR A 137 14.30 0.33 6.90
C THR A 137 13.08 0.98 6.24
N GLN A 138 12.92 0.84 4.92
CA GLN A 138 11.75 1.40 4.22
C GLN A 138 10.42 0.79 4.68
N MET A 139 10.39 -0.50 5.03
CA MET A 139 9.20 -1.11 5.61
C MET A 139 8.90 -0.57 7.00
N ALA A 140 9.93 -0.41 7.84
CA ALA A 140 9.79 0.17 9.18
C ALA A 140 9.24 1.61 9.08
N GLU A 141 9.79 2.45 8.19
CA GLU A 141 9.31 3.82 7.96
C GLU A 141 7.83 3.85 7.54
N LYS A 142 7.42 2.99 6.61
CA LYS A 142 6.01 2.91 6.18
C LYS A 142 5.08 2.41 7.27
N VAL A 143 5.54 1.46 8.08
CA VAL A 143 4.76 0.98 9.23
C VAL A 143 4.61 2.11 10.26
N GLU A 144 5.68 2.86 10.55
CA GLU A 144 5.62 4.02 11.46
C GLU A 144 4.70 5.12 10.93
N GLU A 145 4.71 5.40 9.63
CA GLU A 145 3.80 6.36 9.01
C GLU A 145 2.34 5.88 9.10
N ALA A 146 2.08 4.61 8.82
CA ALA A 146 0.75 4.03 8.94
C ALA A 146 0.24 4.06 10.39
N VAL A 147 1.10 3.73 11.36
CA VAL A 147 0.77 3.82 12.79
C VAL A 147 0.48 5.26 13.19
N ARG A 148 1.30 6.24 12.77
CA ARG A 148 1.02 7.67 13.02
C ARG A 148 -0.32 8.11 12.43
N SER A 149 -0.64 7.70 11.21
CA SER A 149 -1.92 8.01 10.58
C SER A 149 -3.11 7.42 11.35
N ILE A 150 -3.00 6.16 11.79
CA ILE A 150 -4.02 5.49 12.60
C ILE A 150 -4.18 6.23 13.94
N GLN A 151 -3.09 6.57 14.61
CA GLN A 151 -3.08 7.29 15.88
C GLN A 151 -3.86 8.61 15.76
N GLN A 152 -3.55 9.43 14.75
CA GLN A 152 -4.24 10.70 14.52
C GLN A 152 -5.74 10.52 14.25
N ARG A 153 -6.13 9.48 13.51
CA ARG A 153 -7.53 9.19 13.23
C ARG A 153 -8.30 8.76 14.48
N VAL A 154 -7.69 7.92 15.30
CA VAL A 154 -8.29 7.47 16.58
C VAL A 154 -8.45 8.66 17.53
N GLU A 155 -7.44 9.52 17.65
CA GLU A 155 -7.51 10.73 18.48
C GLU A 155 -8.60 11.70 17.99
N ALA A 156 -8.70 11.92 16.68
CA ALA A 156 -9.75 12.75 16.10
C ALA A 156 -11.15 12.19 16.36
N GLU A 157 -11.37 10.88 16.14
CA GLU A 157 -12.67 10.25 16.36
C GLU A 157 -13.06 10.27 17.85
N MET A 158 -12.10 10.01 18.75
CA MET A 158 -12.34 10.05 20.18
C MET A 158 -12.72 11.45 20.65
N ARG A 159 -12.04 12.48 20.12
CA ARG A 159 -12.35 13.87 20.43
C ARG A 159 -13.74 14.26 19.93
N GLU A 160 -14.09 13.92 18.70
CA GLU A 160 -15.40 14.21 18.12
C GLU A 160 -16.52 13.53 18.91
N ARG A 161 -16.35 12.25 19.28
CA ARG A 161 -17.32 11.53 20.13
C ARG A 161 -17.49 12.18 21.50
N MET A 162 -16.40 12.59 22.14
CA MET A 162 -16.46 13.25 23.44
C MET A 162 -17.17 14.60 23.36
N GLU A 163 -16.87 15.41 22.35
CA GLU A 163 -17.54 16.69 22.12
C GLU A 163 -19.03 16.52 21.81
N ALA A 164 -19.40 15.48 21.04
CA ALA A 164 -20.79 15.13 20.77
C ALA A 164 -21.55 14.67 22.04
N ASP A 165 -20.94 13.83 22.88
CA ASP A 165 -21.57 13.34 24.12
C ASP A 165 -21.78 14.49 25.13
N ILE A 166 -20.79 15.37 25.28
CA ILE A 166 -20.91 16.57 26.14
C ILE A 166 -22.05 17.46 25.64
N ARG A 167 -22.10 17.73 24.33
CA ARG A 167 -23.15 18.57 23.74
C ARG A 167 -24.53 17.96 23.93
N ALA A 168 -24.69 16.67 23.65
CA ALA A 168 -25.96 15.96 23.81
C ALA A 168 -26.44 15.99 25.26
N ARG A 169 -25.53 15.80 26.23
CA ARG A 169 -25.86 15.90 27.66
C ARG A 169 -26.31 17.30 28.05
N MET A 170 -25.59 18.33 27.61
CA MET A 170 -25.96 19.73 27.89
C MET A 170 -27.31 20.10 27.28
N GLU A 171 -27.59 19.68 26.05
CA GLU A 171 -28.87 19.91 25.38
C GLU A 171 -30.02 19.17 26.09
N ALA A 172 -29.81 17.90 26.45
CA ALA A 172 -30.80 17.11 27.18
C ALA A 172 -31.12 17.71 28.56
N GLU A 173 -30.10 18.16 29.30
CA GLU A 173 -30.28 18.79 30.61
C GLU A 173 -31.03 20.13 30.50
N MET A 174 -30.65 20.98 29.53
CA MET A 174 -31.32 22.25 29.30
C MET A 174 -32.78 22.06 28.88
N SER A 175 -33.05 21.11 27.99
CA SER A 175 -34.42 20.77 27.55
C SER A 175 -35.26 20.25 28.72
N ALA A 176 -34.72 19.31 29.51
CA ALA A 176 -35.42 18.75 30.66
C ALA A 176 -35.75 19.82 31.71
N LYS A 177 -34.83 20.76 31.96
CA LYS A 177 -35.05 21.88 32.88
C LYS A 177 -36.13 22.83 32.36
N MET A 178 -36.09 23.19 31.08
CA MET A 178 -37.08 24.07 30.46
C MET A 178 -38.48 23.43 30.47
N GLU A 179 -38.59 22.13 30.17
CA GLU A 179 -39.85 21.39 30.25
C GLU A 179 -40.40 21.34 31.68
N ALA A 180 -39.56 21.09 32.68
CA ALA A 180 -39.97 21.09 34.08
C ALA A 180 -40.48 22.46 34.54
N GLU A 181 -39.78 23.55 34.18
CA GLU A 181 -40.21 24.92 34.47
C GLU A 181 -41.53 25.28 33.76
N MET A 182 -41.71 24.88 32.50
CA MET A 182 -42.98 25.11 31.79
C MET A 182 -44.13 24.34 32.42
N ARG A 183 -43.92 23.06 32.79
CA ARG A 183 -44.91 22.23 33.48
C ARG A 183 -45.36 22.85 34.80
N THR A 184 -44.39 23.20 35.66
CA THR A 184 -44.69 23.83 36.95
C THR A 184 -45.45 25.14 36.81
N ARG A 185 -45.14 25.94 35.78
CA ARG A 185 -45.88 27.18 35.48
C ARG A 185 -47.32 26.90 35.02
N MET A 186 -47.51 25.95 34.11
CA MET A 186 -48.85 25.55 33.65
C MET A 186 -49.70 24.98 34.79
N ASP A 187 -49.12 24.12 35.63
CA ASP A 187 -49.81 23.55 36.79
C ASP A 187 -50.25 24.64 37.77
N ALA A 188 -49.38 25.62 38.05
CA ALA A 188 -49.70 26.76 38.90
C ALA A 188 -50.79 27.66 38.30
N GLU A 189 -50.81 27.84 36.97
CA GLU A 189 -51.84 28.62 36.28
C GLU A 189 -53.19 27.89 36.28
N MET A 190 -53.19 26.59 36.05
CA MET A 190 -54.39 25.75 36.11
C MET A 190 -55.01 25.73 37.51
N GLU A 191 -54.19 25.68 38.57
CA GLU A 191 -54.70 25.78 39.95
C GLU A 191 -55.31 27.17 40.23
N LYS A 192 -54.69 28.26 39.77
CA LYS A 192 -55.30 29.59 39.87
C LYS A 192 -56.64 29.65 39.14
N MET A 193 -56.73 29.06 37.95
CA MET A 193 -57.97 29.02 37.17
C MET A 193 -59.06 28.21 37.88
N ARG A 194 -58.72 27.05 38.44
CA ARG A 194 -59.64 26.22 39.25
C ARG A 194 -60.16 26.98 40.45
N GLU A 195 -59.31 27.73 41.13
CA GLU A 195 -59.69 28.52 42.30
C GLU A 195 -60.61 29.69 41.92
N LEU A 196 -60.35 30.38 40.80
CA LEU A 196 -61.26 31.40 40.28
C LEU A 196 -62.65 30.82 39.96
N VAL A 197 -62.70 29.65 39.31
CA VAL A 197 -63.97 28.96 39.02
C VAL A 197 -64.71 28.59 40.30
N ARG A 198 -64.01 28.12 41.34
CA ARG A 198 -64.60 27.83 42.65
C ARG A 198 -65.21 29.08 43.29
N GLN A 199 -64.53 30.22 43.23
CA GLN A 199 -64.99 31.50 43.79
C GLN A 199 -66.23 32.03 43.07
N LEU A 200 -66.28 31.92 41.73
CA LEU A 200 -67.43 32.31 40.91
C LEU A 200 -68.68 31.44 41.20
N ALA A 201 -68.49 30.16 41.51
CA ALA A 201 -69.59 29.25 41.86
C ALA A 201 -70.23 29.51 43.25
N HIS A 202 -69.60 30.30 44.12
CA HIS A 202 -70.08 30.60 45.48
C HIS A 202 -70.81 31.96 45.60
N HIS A 203 -71.23 32.56 44.48
CA HIS A 203 -72.04 33.79 44.54
C HIS A 203 -73.45 33.44 45.06
N PRO A 204 -73.92 34.01 46.20
CA PRO A 204 -75.27 33.75 46.69
C PRO A 204 -76.30 34.28 45.67
N PRO A 205 -77.45 33.59 45.49
CA PRO A 205 -78.47 34.04 44.56
C PRO A 205 -78.99 35.43 44.98
N PRO A 206 -79.33 36.29 44.00
CA PRO A 206 -79.77 37.64 44.30
C PRO A 206 -81.07 37.61 45.14
N PRO A 207 -81.26 38.62 46.01
CA PRO A 207 -82.38 38.68 46.96
C PRO A 207 -83.74 38.79 46.28
#